data_AF-A0A926JW45-F1
#
_entry.id   AF-A0A926JW45-F1
#
_cell.length_a   1.000
_cell.length_b   1.000
_cell.length_c   1.000
_cell.angle_alpha   90.00
_cell.angle_beta   90.00
_cell.angle_gamma   90.00
#
_symmetry.space_group_name_H-M   'P 1'
#
loop_
_entity.id
_entity.type
_entity.pdbx_description
1 polymer ?
#
loop_
_entity_poly.entity_id
_entity_poly.type
_entity_poly.pdbx_seq_one_letter_code
_entity_poly.pdbx_strand_id
1 'polypeptide(L)'
;EANEYLNRIRKRAGLDEARADTIEGFIDLLAEERGREFVAEGQRWFDLTRLGRLQQTVQQVKGITVGDQYRLFPIPQRERDVNPNLPQNPGF
;
A
#
# COMPACT_ATOMS: atom_id res chain seq x y z
N GLU A 1 18.48 3.19 13.86
CA GLU A 1 18.39 3.91 12.56
C GLU A 1 16.98 3.97 11.97
N ALA A 2 16.34 2.88 11.52
CA ALA A 2 15.05 2.99 10.81
C ALA A 2 13.92 3.70 11.61
N ASN A 3 13.76 3.36 12.89
CA ASN A 3 12.83 4.04 13.80
C ASN A 3 13.16 5.55 13.95
N GLU A 4 14.43 5.94 13.91
CA GLU A 4 14.83 7.35 14.04
C GLU A 4 14.32 8.16 12.85
N TYR A 5 14.43 7.64 11.62
CA TYR A 5 13.90 8.33 10.44
C TYR A 5 12.38 8.47 10.46
N LEU A 6 11.66 7.42 10.91
CA LEU A 6 10.22 7.50 11.11
C LEU A 6 9.87 8.60 12.13
N ASN A 7 10.59 8.62 13.27
CA ASN A 7 10.34 9.57 14.35
C ASN A 7 10.70 11.01 14.00
N ARG A 8 11.61 11.25 13.05
CA ARG A 8 11.83 12.60 12.50
C ARG A 8 10.57 13.20 11.87
N ILE A 9 9.81 12.38 11.12
CA ILE A 9 8.55 12.80 10.51
C ILE A 9 7.48 13.03 11.57
N ARG A 10 7.34 12.09 12.50
CA ARG A 10 6.37 12.17 13.61
C ARG A 10 6.59 13.40 14.49
N LYS A 11 7.85 13.66 14.86
CA LYS A 11 8.23 14.84 15.64
C LYS A 11 7.93 16.15 14.91
N ARG A 12 8.18 16.22 13.59
CA ARG A 12 7.83 17.38 12.77
C ARG A 12 6.30 17.59 12.73
N ALA A 13 5.52 16.51 12.78
CA ALA A 13 4.06 16.55 12.87
C ALA A 13 3.51 16.76 14.31
N GLY A 14 4.37 16.93 15.32
CA GLY A 14 3.96 17.10 16.72
C GLY A 14 3.42 15.83 17.40
N LEU A 15 3.77 14.65 16.88
CA LEU A 15 3.36 13.36 17.43
C LEU A 15 4.46 12.75 18.30
N ASP A 16 4.05 11.94 19.27
CA ASP A 16 4.98 11.14 20.08
C ASP A 16 5.75 10.14 19.21
N GLU A 17 6.97 9.83 19.65
CA GLU A 17 7.81 8.83 19.00
C GLU A 17 7.13 7.45 19.02
N ALA A 18 7.25 6.73 17.90
CA ALA A 18 6.83 5.35 17.79
C ALA A 18 8.06 4.45 17.64
N ARG A 19 7.93 3.21 18.10
CA ARG A 19 8.95 2.19 17.94
C ARG A 19 8.29 0.85 17.70
N ALA A 20 8.78 0.14 16.70
CA ALA A 20 8.52 -1.29 16.56
C ALA A 20 9.78 -2.09 16.88
N ASP A 21 9.59 -3.21 17.56
CA ASP A 21 10.65 -4.14 17.94
C ASP A 21 10.81 -5.30 16.95
N THR A 22 9.90 -5.41 15.97
CA THR A 22 9.95 -6.40 14.89
C THR A 22 9.94 -5.71 13.52
N ILE A 23 10.46 -6.40 12.52
CA ILE A 23 10.46 -5.91 11.12
C ILE A 23 9.02 -5.72 10.62
N GLU A 24 8.13 -6.69 10.86
CA GLU A 24 6.73 -6.58 10.45
C GLU A 24 6.00 -5.44 11.15
N GLY A 25 6.22 -5.27 12.47
CA GLY A 25 5.67 -4.12 13.19
C GLY A 25 6.21 -2.78 12.67
N PHE A 26 7.47 -2.74 12.25
CA PHE A 26 8.03 -1.54 11.63
C PHE A 26 7.42 -1.26 10.26
N ILE A 27 7.19 -2.30 9.44
CA ILE A 27 6.52 -2.17 8.15
C ILE A 27 5.10 -1.64 8.33
N ASP A 28 4.37 -2.09 9.35
CA ASP A 28 3.04 -1.58 9.66
C ASP A 28 3.08 -0.10 10.06
N LEU A 29 3.99 0.28 10.97
CA LEU A 29 4.19 1.69 11.35
C LEU A 29 4.58 2.55 10.15
N LEU A 30 5.47 2.06 9.28
CA LEU A 30 5.91 2.74 8.08
C LEU A 30 4.76 2.94 7.09
N ALA A 31 3.96 1.90 6.84
CA ALA A 31 2.80 1.99 5.95
C ALA A 31 1.83 3.05 6.45
N GLU A 32 1.54 3.07 7.75
CA GLU A 32 0.65 4.03 8.37
C GLU A 32 1.19 5.47 8.32
N GLU A 33 2.47 5.68 8.66
CA GLU A 33 3.08 7.02 8.62
C GLU A 33 3.14 7.57 7.19
N ARG A 34 3.51 6.74 6.20
CA ARG A 34 3.49 7.13 4.78
C ARG A 34 2.08 7.44 4.28
N GLY A 35 1.07 6.72 4.77
CA GLY A 35 -0.33 6.99 4.42
C GLY A 35 -0.82 8.35 4.91
N ARG A 36 -0.30 8.84 6.04
CA ARG A 36 -0.59 10.18 6.58
C ARG A 36 0.22 11.25 5.86
N GLU A 37 1.51 11.01 5.69
CA GLU A 37 2.45 11.99 5.11
C GLU A 37 2.13 12.31 3.65
N PHE A 38 1.86 11.28 2.84
CA PHE A 38 1.68 11.42 1.39
C PHE A 38 0.20 11.31 0.99
N VAL A 39 -0.70 11.80 1.84
CA VAL A 39 -2.13 11.81 1.55
C VAL A 39 -2.40 12.64 0.29
N ALA A 40 -3.24 12.12 -0.60
CA ALA A 40 -3.56 12.73 -1.90
C ALA A 40 -2.38 12.91 -2.89
N GLU A 41 -1.23 12.25 -2.66
CA GLU A 41 -0.06 12.29 -3.56
C GLU A 41 0.12 11.00 -4.38
N GLY A 42 -0.91 10.16 -4.45
CA GLY A 42 -0.89 8.93 -5.27
C GLY A 42 -0.03 7.78 -4.74
N GLN A 43 0.54 7.90 -3.52
CA GLN A 43 1.45 6.89 -2.96
C GLN A 43 0.73 5.68 -2.33
N ARG A 44 -0.44 5.91 -1.71
CA ARG A 44 -1.07 4.95 -0.79
C ARG A 44 -1.33 3.58 -1.42
N TRP A 45 -1.83 3.53 -2.66
CA TRP A 45 -2.11 2.25 -3.31
C TRP A 45 -0.83 1.46 -3.58
N PHE A 46 0.20 2.09 -4.16
CA PHE A 46 1.48 1.42 -4.43
C PHE A 46 2.15 0.92 -3.16
N ASP A 47 2.11 1.72 -2.08
CA ASP A 47 2.65 1.33 -0.77
C ASP A 47 1.95 0.10 -0.20
N LEU A 48 0.62 0.10 -0.16
CA LEU A 48 -0.13 -1.03 0.37
C LEU A 48 0.04 -2.29 -0.48
N THR A 49 0.10 -2.15 -1.80
CA THR A 49 0.32 -3.27 -2.73
C THR A 49 1.70 -3.90 -2.51
N ARG A 50 2.76 -3.08 -2.53
CA ARG A 50 4.16 -3.59 -2.42
C ARG A 50 4.52 -4.10 -1.03
N LEU A 51 3.87 -3.59 0.02
CA LEU A 51 4.06 -4.05 1.41
C LEU A 51 3.14 -5.22 1.79
N GLY A 52 2.30 -5.66 0.86
CA GLY A 52 1.41 -6.79 1.10
C GLY A 52 0.22 -6.48 2.01
N ARG A 53 -0.11 -5.20 2.24
CA ARG A 53 -1.13 -4.75 3.21
C ARG A 53 -2.47 -4.33 2.62
N LEU A 54 -2.59 -4.26 1.29
CA LEU A 54 -3.79 -3.77 0.60
C LEU A 54 -5.09 -4.41 1.12
N GLN A 55 -5.19 -5.74 1.09
CA GLN A 55 -6.41 -6.44 1.48
C GLN A 55 -6.78 -6.19 2.95
N GLN A 56 -5.81 -6.34 3.85
CA GLN A 56 -6.01 -6.12 5.29
C GLN A 56 -6.45 -4.68 5.58
N THR A 57 -5.79 -3.69 4.97
CA THR A 57 -6.11 -2.28 5.19
C THR A 57 -7.49 -1.92 4.65
N VAL A 58 -7.87 -2.39 3.45
CA VAL A 58 -9.21 -2.12 2.89
C VAL A 58 -10.28 -2.77 3.75
N GLN A 59 -10.08 -4.02 4.20
CA GLN A 59 -11.00 -4.69 5.09
C GLN A 59 -11.17 -3.92 6.41
N GLN A 60 -10.07 -3.47 7.03
CA GLN A 60 -10.09 -2.75 8.29
C GLN A 60 -10.80 -1.39 8.20
N VAL A 61 -10.55 -0.63 7.13
CA VAL A 61 -11.03 0.76 7.00
C VAL A 61 -12.41 0.84 6.35
N LYS A 62 -12.73 -0.06 5.41
CA LYS A 62 -13.96 -0.02 4.62
C LYS A 62 -14.91 -1.17 4.90
N GLY A 63 -14.49 -2.21 5.61
CA GLY A 63 -15.30 -3.42 5.82
C GLY A 63 -15.46 -4.26 4.54
N ILE A 64 -14.68 -3.98 3.50
CA ILE A 64 -14.79 -4.63 2.19
C ILE A 64 -13.65 -5.64 2.04
N THR A 65 -14.02 -6.87 1.69
CA THR A 65 -13.06 -7.90 1.30
C THR A 65 -12.72 -7.71 -0.18
N VAL A 66 -11.45 -7.48 -0.47
CA VAL A 66 -10.95 -7.35 -1.85
C VAL A 66 -10.10 -8.57 -2.21
N GLY A 67 -10.28 -9.07 -3.43
CA GLY A 67 -9.50 -10.19 -3.95
C GLY A 67 -8.05 -9.80 -4.28
N ASP A 68 -7.18 -10.79 -4.40
CA ASP A 68 -5.75 -10.59 -4.67
C ASP A 68 -5.48 -9.95 -6.04
N GLN A 69 -6.37 -10.14 -7.01
CA GLN A 69 -6.26 -9.55 -8.35
C GLN A 69 -6.16 -8.01 -8.31
N TYR A 70 -6.75 -7.35 -7.31
CA TYR A 70 -6.72 -5.88 -7.20
C TYR A 70 -5.36 -5.29 -6.78
N ARG A 71 -4.34 -6.13 -6.64
CA ARG A 71 -2.93 -5.69 -6.62
C ARG A 71 -2.42 -5.25 -7.99
N LEU A 72 -3.12 -5.62 -9.06
CA LEU A 72 -2.81 -5.23 -10.43
C LEU A 72 -4.02 -4.54 -11.05
N PHE A 73 -3.78 -3.66 -12.01
CA PHE A 73 -4.83 -3.15 -12.87
C PHE A 73 -5.10 -4.15 -14.02
N PRO A 74 -6.35 -4.29 -14.49
CA PRO A 74 -6.62 -5.08 -15.68
C PRO A 74 -5.93 -4.46 -16.89
N ILE A 75 -5.40 -5.31 -17.76
CA ILE A 75 -4.93 -4.89 -19.07
C ILE A 75 -6.17 -4.48 -19.90
N PRO A 76 -6.18 -3.30 -20.52
CA PRO A 76 -7.35 -2.82 -21.25
C PRO A 76 -7.78 -3.78 -22.36
N GLN A 77 -9.09 -4.06 -22.46
CA GLN A 77 -9.64 -5.02 -23.42
C GLN A 77 -9.25 -4.68 -24.86
N ARG A 78 -9.28 -3.39 -25.23
CA ARG A 78 -8.89 -2.92 -26.57
C ARG A 78 -7.47 -3.36 -26.97
N GLU A 79 -6.52 -3.29 -26.05
CA GLU A 79 -5.12 -3.68 -26.33
C GLU A 79 -4.99 -5.19 -26.52
N ARG A 80 -5.82 -5.97 -25.82
CA ARG A 80 -5.92 -7.43 -25.99
C ARG A 80 -6.62 -7.82 -27.30
N ASP A 81 -7.63 -7.07 -27.71
CA ASP A 81 -8.30 -7.28 -29.00
C ASP A 81 -7.35 -7.00 -30.17
N VAL A 82 -6.48 -5.99 -30.05
CA VAL A 82 -5.44 -5.65 -31.03
C VAL A 82 -4.31 -6.68 -31.05
N ASN A 83 -3.90 -7.20 -29.89
CA ASN A 83 -2.87 -8.21 -29.77
C ASN A 83 -3.38 -9.46 -29.03
N PRO A 84 -3.87 -10.48 -29.76
CA PRO A 84 -4.36 -11.73 -29.16
C PRO A 84 -3.33 -12.50 -28.33
N ASN A 85 -2.03 -12.20 -28.48
CA ASN A 85 -0.95 -12.79 -27.69
C ASN A 85 -0.71 -12.06 -26.37
N LEU A 86 -1.49 -11.02 -26.04
CA LEU A 86 -1.41 -10.30 -24.77
C LEU A 86 -2.37 -10.94 -23.74
N PRO A 87 -1.87 -11.79 -22.82
CA PRO A 87 -2.72 -12.39 -21.80
C PRO A 87 -3.20 -11.33 -20.80
N GLN A 88 -4.26 -11.64 -20.07
CA GLN A 88 -4.77 -10.80 -18.99
C GLN A 88 -3.99 -11.06 -17.68
N ASN A 89 -3.97 -10.08 -16.78
CA ASN A 89 -3.50 -10.27 -15.41
C ASN A 89 -4.39 -11.28 -14.66
N PRO A 90 -3.84 -12.12 -13.76
CA PRO A 90 -4.62 -13.14 -13.06
C PRO A 90 -5.84 -12.55 -12.34
N GLY A 91 -7.01 -13.18 -12.56
CA GLY A 91 -8.27 -12.80 -11.91
C GLY A 91 -9.06 -11.67 -12.59
N PHE A 92 -8.65 -11.22 -13.77
CA PHE A 92 -9.42 -10.32 -14.66
C PHE A 92 -9.74 -10.96 -16.00
#